data_AF-A0A7H1RJE6-F1
#
_entry.id   AF-A0A7H1RJE6-F1
#
_cell.length_a   1.000
_cell.length_b   1.000
_cell.length_c   1.000
_cell.angle_alpha   90.00
_cell.angle_beta   90.00
_cell.angle_gamma   90.00
#
_symmetry.space_group_name_H-M   'P 1'
#
loop_
_entity.id
_entity.type
_entity.pdbx_description
1 polymer ?
#
loop_
_entity_poly.entity_id
_entity_poly.type
_entity_poly.pdbx_seq_one_letter_code
_entity_poly.pdbx_strand_id
1 'polypeptide(L)'
;MSEWSGYAVFFFPPALEALGDAVKPYLQEGPAGPFVQCREVDTGGAFIEMTLEGSAPDGRAVALELMVPGNMVRMIVSVRSDAEFGFYDRNRAGLVTLEPGMPPVSPVEPAPKP
;
A
#
# COMPACT_ATOMS: atom_id res chain seq x y z
N MET A 1 -4.53 -2.69 22.05
CA MET A 1 -5.45 -3.28 21.06
C MET A 1 -4.82 -2.95 19.72
N SER A 2 -4.21 -3.92 19.05
CA SER A 2 -3.27 -3.65 17.94
C SER A 2 -3.97 -2.87 16.84
N GLU A 3 -3.51 -1.63 16.63
CA GLU A 3 -3.93 -0.76 15.54
C GLU A 3 -3.41 -1.38 14.25
N TRP A 4 -4.27 -2.12 13.54
CA TRP A 4 -3.90 -2.76 12.28
C TRP A 4 -3.93 -1.68 11.19
N SER A 5 -2.75 -1.32 10.70
CA SER A 5 -2.60 -0.48 9.51
C SER A 5 -1.87 -1.28 8.43
N GLY A 6 -2.42 -1.29 7.21
CA GLY A 6 -1.86 -2.04 6.09
C GLY A 6 -2.87 -2.28 4.97
N TYR A 7 -2.68 -3.38 4.24
CA TYR A 7 -3.47 -3.77 3.10
C TYR A 7 -3.85 -5.26 3.18
N ALA A 8 -5.02 -5.60 2.64
CA ALA A 8 -5.43 -6.96 2.33
C ALA A 8 -5.51 -7.10 0.81
N VAL A 9 -4.71 -8.00 0.24
CA VAL A 9 -4.63 -8.25 -1.20
C VAL A 9 -5.29 -9.59 -1.51
N PHE A 10 -6.34 -9.55 -2.34
CA PHE A 10 -7.11 -10.70 -2.76
C PHE A 10 -6.68 -11.09 -4.18
N PHE A 11 -6.57 -12.39 -4.41
CA PHE A 11 -6.18 -12.95 -5.71
C PHE A 11 -7.38 -13.58 -6.42
N PHE A 12 -7.31 -13.66 -7.74
CA PHE A 12 -8.24 -14.52 -8.49
C PHE A 12 -7.95 -15.99 -8.20
N PRO A 13 -8.95 -16.90 -8.21
CA PRO A 13 -8.71 -18.33 -7.95
C PRO A 13 -7.63 -18.95 -8.86
N PRO A 14 -7.57 -18.67 -10.19
CA PRO A 14 -6.50 -19.16 -11.05
C PRO A 14 -5.10 -18.66 -10.66
N ALA A 15 -5.01 -17.49 -10.01
CA ALA A 15 -3.72 -16.99 -9.52
C ALA A 15 -3.23 -17.79 -8.32
N LEU A 16 -4.12 -18.20 -7.40
CA LEU A 16 -3.75 -19.06 -6.28
C LEU A 16 -3.28 -20.44 -6.76
N GLU A 17 -3.91 -20.97 -7.81
CA GLU A 17 -3.47 -22.20 -8.46
C GLU A 17 -2.08 -22.06 -9.11
N ALA A 18 -1.84 -20.94 -9.81
CA ALA A 18 -0.57 -20.68 -10.48
C ALA A 18 0.58 -20.38 -9.51
N LEU A 19 0.33 -19.64 -8.43
CA LEU A 19 1.32 -19.33 -7.39
C LEU A 19 1.63 -20.56 -6.51
N GLY A 20 0.66 -21.46 -6.36
CA GLY A 20 0.84 -22.75 -5.72
C GLY A 20 1.31 -22.67 -4.27
N ASP A 21 2.22 -23.55 -3.88
CA ASP A 21 2.69 -23.68 -2.49
C ASP A 21 3.48 -22.46 -1.98
N ALA A 22 4.01 -21.63 -2.87
CA ALA A 22 4.85 -20.50 -2.49
C ALA A 22 4.07 -19.41 -1.74
N VAL A 23 2.79 -19.20 -2.07
CA VAL A 23 1.97 -18.16 -1.45
C VAL A 23 1.25 -18.63 -0.18
N LYS A 24 1.08 -19.95 0.00
CA LYS A 24 0.32 -20.54 1.12
C LYS A 24 0.72 -20.05 2.51
N PRO A 25 2.01 -19.87 2.85
CA PRO A 25 2.40 -19.41 4.19
C PRO A 25 1.92 -17.99 4.52
N TYR A 26 1.55 -17.21 3.50
CA TYR A 26 1.17 -15.80 3.63
C TYR A 26 -0.34 -15.57 3.49
N LEU A 27 -1.09 -16.62 3.11
CA LEU A 27 -2.53 -16.54 2.98
C LEU A 27 -3.22 -16.57 4.34
N GLN A 28 -4.14 -15.64 4.52
CA GLN A 28 -5.08 -15.59 5.62
C GLN A 28 -6.49 -15.83 5.08
N GLU A 29 -7.32 -16.47 5.90
CA GLU A 29 -8.73 -16.68 5.59
C GLU A 29 -9.56 -15.52 6.14
N GLY A 30 -10.43 -14.97 5.30
CA GLY A 30 -11.36 -13.91 5.68
C GLY A 30 -12.77 -14.15 5.12
N PRO A 31 -13.77 -13.39 5.58
CA PRO A 31 -15.15 -13.53 5.11
C PRO A 31 -15.32 -13.32 3.59
N ALA A 32 -14.41 -12.55 2.97
CA ALA A 32 -14.38 -12.29 1.53
C ALA A 32 -13.51 -13.28 0.74
N GLY A 33 -12.97 -14.32 1.40
CA GLY A 33 -12.06 -15.30 0.84
C GLY A 33 -10.60 -15.11 1.27
N PRO A 34 -9.69 -15.91 0.70
CA PRO A 34 -8.26 -15.88 1.03
C PRO A 34 -7.60 -14.56 0.58
N PHE A 35 -6.76 -13.99 1.44
CA PHE A 35 -6.02 -12.76 1.18
C PHE A 35 -4.61 -12.80 1.75
N VAL A 36 -3.71 -12.01 1.20
CA VAL A 36 -2.40 -11.73 1.80
C VAL A 36 -2.47 -10.39 2.51
N GLN A 37 -2.05 -10.36 3.78
CA GLN A 37 -1.88 -9.12 4.53
C GLN A 37 -0.52 -8.52 4.22
N CYS A 38 -0.51 -7.25 3.84
CA CYS A 38 0.70 -6.49 3.52
C CYS A 38 0.76 -5.23 4.37
N ARG A 39 1.96 -4.76 4.66
CA ARG A 39 2.21 -3.45 5.26
C ARG A 39 2.11 -2.35 4.20
N GLU A 40 2.69 -2.60 3.03
CA GLU A 40 2.77 -1.65 1.90
C GLU A 40 2.47 -2.37 0.59
N VAL A 41 1.90 -1.63 -0.38
CA VAL A 41 1.60 -2.10 -1.73
C VAL A 41 1.98 -1.01 -2.74
N ASP A 42 2.84 -1.33 -3.69
CA ASP A 42 3.16 -0.49 -4.86
C ASP A 42 2.55 -1.11 -6.13
N THR A 43 1.92 -0.26 -6.94
CA THR A 43 1.24 -0.61 -8.20
C THR A 43 1.83 0.14 -9.41
N GLY A 44 2.91 0.90 -9.22
CA GLY A 44 3.53 1.74 -10.25
C GLY A 44 4.38 0.97 -11.27
N GLY A 45 4.72 -0.29 -10.98
CA GLY A 45 5.57 -1.14 -11.80
C GLY A 45 4.81 -2.14 -12.69
N ALA A 46 5.56 -3.05 -13.32
CA ALA A 46 5.00 -4.18 -14.07
C ALA A 46 4.39 -5.26 -13.16
N PHE A 47 4.83 -5.28 -11.90
CA PHE A 47 4.32 -6.15 -10.85
C PHE A 47 3.71 -5.30 -9.75
N ILE A 48 2.76 -5.89 -9.04
CA ILE A 48 2.30 -5.38 -7.75
C ILE A 48 3.31 -5.84 -6.72
N GLU A 49 4.00 -4.88 -6.12
CA GLU A 49 5.02 -5.11 -5.11
C GLU A 49 4.38 -4.99 -3.73
N MET A 50 4.54 -6.02 -2.90
CA MET A 50 3.90 -6.12 -1.60
C MET A 50 4.95 -6.35 -0.53
N THR A 51 4.98 -5.51 0.49
CA THR A 51 5.86 -5.70 1.64
C THR A 51 5.10 -6.40 2.77
N LEU A 52 5.56 -7.58 3.18
CA LEU A 52 5.01 -8.39 4.25
C LEU A 52 5.94 -8.37 5.47
N GLU A 53 5.35 -8.47 6.66
CA GLU A 53 6.11 -8.69 7.90
C GLU A 53 6.08 -10.18 8.24
N GLY A 54 7.25 -10.80 8.32
CA GLY A 54 7.43 -12.19 8.70
C GLY A 54 8.32 -12.32 9.93
N SER A 55 8.43 -13.54 10.44
CA SER A 55 9.38 -13.89 11.50
C SER A 55 10.36 -14.93 10.98
N ALA A 56 11.65 -14.65 11.15
CA ALA A 56 12.70 -15.61 10.89
C ALA A 56 12.65 -16.76 11.94
N PRO A 57 13.26 -17.92 11.66
CA PRO A 57 13.29 -19.04 12.61
C PRO A 57 13.92 -18.72 13.96
N ASP A 58 14.72 -17.65 14.04
CA ASP A 58 15.34 -17.15 15.26
C ASP A 58 14.50 -16.09 16.01
N GLY A 59 13.26 -15.84 15.54
CA GLY A 59 12.32 -14.89 16.12
C GLY A 59 12.55 -13.44 15.71
N ARG A 60 13.52 -13.13 14.84
CA ARG A 60 13.69 -11.77 14.32
C ARG A 60 12.58 -11.42 13.33
N ALA A 61 12.09 -10.18 13.42
CA ALA A 61 11.21 -9.63 12.40
C ALA A 61 11.99 -9.49 11.08
N VAL A 62 11.42 -9.99 9.99
CA VAL A 62 11.97 -9.86 8.65
C VAL A 62 10.92 -9.22 7.74
N ALA A 63 11.34 -8.25 6.94
CA ALA A 63 10.52 -7.72 5.86
C ALA A 63 10.73 -8.61 4.62
N LEU A 64 9.64 -9.11 4.04
CA LEU A 64 9.67 -9.84 2.78
C LEU A 64 8.98 -9.01 1.70
N GLU A 65 9.53 -9.02 0.50
CA GLU A 65 8.93 -8.40 -0.68
C GLU A 65 8.39 -9.50 -1.59
N LEU A 66 7.10 -9.39 -1.94
CA LEU A 66 6.43 -10.30 -2.87
C LEU A 66 5.96 -9.51 -4.08
N MET A 67 6.42 -9.93 -5.27
CA MET A 67 6.07 -9.30 -6.53
C MET A 67 5.11 -10.21 -7.30
N VAL A 68 3.90 -9.73 -7.60
CA VAL A 68 2.87 -10.51 -8.30
C VAL A 68 2.35 -9.76 -9.52
N PRO A 69 2.16 -10.41 -10.68
CA PRO A 69 1.53 -9.79 -11.83
C PRO A 69 0.16 -9.16 -11.50
N GLY A 70 -0.10 -7.95 -11.98
CA GLY A 70 -1.35 -7.25 -11.67
C GLY A 70 -2.62 -7.98 -12.10
N ASN A 71 -2.57 -8.78 -13.18
CA ASN A 71 -3.70 -9.59 -13.64
C ASN A 71 -4.07 -10.76 -12.71
N MET A 72 -3.22 -11.08 -11.74
CA MET A 72 -3.47 -12.10 -10.72
C MET A 72 -4.19 -11.54 -9.49
N VAL A 73 -4.11 -10.22 -9.28
CA VAL A 73 -4.72 -9.53 -8.15
C VAL A 73 -6.15 -9.14 -8.50
N ARG A 74 -7.10 -9.60 -7.69
CA ARG A 74 -8.52 -9.29 -7.82
C ARG A 74 -8.88 -7.97 -7.18
N MET A 75 -8.33 -7.68 -6.01
CA MET A 75 -8.69 -6.51 -5.21
C MET A 75 -7.62 -6.21 -4.16
N ILE A 76 -7.37 -4.92 -3.91
CA ILE A 76 -6.50 -4.44 -2.83
C ILE A 76 -7.36 -3.57 -1.91
N VAL A 77 -7.37 -3.88 -0.61
CA VAL A 77 -8.14 -3.16 0.40
C VAL A 77 -7.20 -2.56 1.42
N SER A 78 -7.21 -1.23 1.59
CA SER A 78 -6.48 -0.58 2.67
C SER A 78 -7.25 -0.68 3.99
N VAL A 79 -6.59 -1.16 5.03
CA VAL A 79 -7.13 -1.24 6.40
C VAL A 79 -6.36 -0.25 7.25
N ARG A 80 -7.04 0.78 7.78
CA ARG A 80 -6.46 1.69 8.78
C ARG A 80 -7.48 1.97 9.86
N SER A 81 -7.03 1.96 11.11
CA SER A 81 -7.89 2.20 12.28
C SER A 81 -8.18 3.67 12.57
N ASP A 82 -7.43 4.66 12.05
CA ASP A 82 -7.60 6.05 12.51
C ASP A 82 -7.43 7.23 11.50
N ALA A 83 -6.93 7.09 10.26
CA ALA A 83 -6.73 8.29 9.41
C ALA A 83 -6.92 8.10 7.90
N GLU A 84 -7.68 9.03 7.32
CA GLU A 84 -7.92 9.39 5.90
C GLU A 84 -7.80 8.28 4.84
N PHE A 85 -8.94 7.90 4.24
CA PHE A 85 -9.06 6.94 3.13
C PHE A 85 -9.12 7.67 1.77
N GLY A 86 -8.23 7.36 0.82
CA GLY A 86 -8.30 7.88 -0.55
C GLY A 86 -6.98 7.85 -1.34
N PHE A 87 -7.06 8.12 -2.64
CA PHE A 87 -5.89 8.45 -3.47
C PHE A 87 -5.34 9.81 -3.01
N TYR A 88 -4.01 9.93 -2.88
CA TYR A 88 -3.39 11.24 -2.64
C TYR A 88 -3.77 12.20 -3.78
N ASP A 89 -4.55 13.23 -3.45
CA ASP A 89 -4.71 14.38 -4.32
C ASP A 89 -3.36 15.09 -4.38
N ARG A 90 -2.67 15.03 -5.53
CA ARG A 90 -1.40 15.76 -5.76
C ARG A 90 -1.58 17.28 -5.67
N ASN A 91 -2.81 17.76 -5.65
CA ASN A 91 -3.23 19.14 -5.49
C ASN A 91 -3.71 19.47 -4.06
N ARG A 92 -3.68 18.50 -3.13
CA ARG A 92 -3.61 18.82 -1.70
C ARG A 92 -2.22 19.39 -1.46
N ALA A 93 -2.11 20.69 -1.72
CA ALA A 93 -0.96 21.50 -1.42
C ALA A 93 -0.44 21.06 -0.06
N GLY A 94 0.80 20.58 -0.05
CA GLY A 94 1.42 20.05 1.12
C GLY A 94 1.14 20.97 2.31
N LEU A 95 0.79 20.37 3.44
CA LEU A 95 1.39 20.85 4.67
C LEU A 95 2.90 20.56 4.52
N VAL A 96 3.55 21.39 3.71
CA VAL A 96 4.93 21.76 3.95
C VAL A 96 4.90 22.23 5.39
N THR A 97 5.48 21.43 6.29
CA THR A 97 5.99 21.96 7.54
C THR A 97 7.01 23.01 7.16
N LEU A 98 6.55 24.24 6.94
CA LEU A 98 7.40 25.40 6.89
C LEU A 98 8.01 25.48 8.28
N GLU A 99 9.31 25.28 8.33
CA GLU A 99 10.14 25.65 9.47
C GLU A 99 9.64 27.01 10.01
N PRO A 100 9.44 27.16 11.33
CA PRO A 100 8.86 28.37 11.88
C PRO A 100 9.81 29.55 11.64
N GLY A 101 9.46 30.44 10.70
CA GLY A 101 10.20 31.69 10.51
C GLY A 101 10.13 32.36 9.14
N MET A 102 9.57 31.73 8.09
CA MET A 102 9.48 32.38 6.78
C MET A 102 8.06 32.88 6.46
N PRO A 103 7.88 34.16 6.11
CA PRO A 103 6.57 34.67 5.70
C PRO A 103 6.14 34.02 4.38
N PRO A 104 4.83 33.75 4.21
CA PRO A 104 4.32 33.12 3.00
C PRO A 104 4.56 34.03 1.79
N VAL A 105 5.27 33.53 0.78
CA VAL A 105 5.35 34.17 -0.53
C VAL A 105 4.11 33.77 -1.32
N SER A 106 3.21 34.72 -1.55
CA SER A 106 2.07 34.51 -2.46
C SER A 106 2.57 34.30 -3.88
N PRO A 107 2.00 33.35 -4.65
CA PRO A 107 2.33 33.19 -6.06
C PRO A 107 1.94 34.46 -6.83
N VAL A 108 2.89 35.04 -7.56
CA VAL A 108 2.64 36.15 -8.49
C VAL A 108 1.73 35.66 -9.62
N GLU A 109 0.58 36.29 -9.73
CA GLU A 109 -0.37 36.13 -10.82
C GLU A 109 0.30 36.51 -12.15
N PRO A 110 0.27 35.66 -13.20
CA PRO A 110 0.90 36.00 -14.47
C PRO A 110 0.13 37.14 -15.16
N ALA A 111 0.85 38.20 -15.53
CA ALA A 111 0.32 39.38 -16.20
C ALA A 111 -0.44 39.03 -17.50
N PRO A 112 -1.49 39.81 -17.86
CA PRO A 112 -2.28 39.54 -19.06
C PRO A 112 -1.44 39.77 -20.33
N LYS A 113 -1.58 38.88 -21.31
CA LYS A 113 -0.95 39.00 -22.63
C LYS A 113 -1.66 40.07 -23.49
N PRO A 114 -0.91 40.77 -24.37
CA PRO A 114 -1.42 41.88 -25.18
C PRO A 114 -2.39 41.47 -26.28
#